data_AF-A0A9Q3DGX5-F1
#
_entry.id   AF-A0A9Q3DGX5-F1
#
_cell.length_a   1.000
_cell.length_b   1.000
_cell.length_c   1.000
_cell.angle_alpha   90.00
_cell.angle_beta   90.00
_cell.angle_gamma   90.00
#
_symmetry.space_group_name_H-M   'P 1'
#
loop_
_entity.id
_entity.type
_entity.pdbx_description
1 polymer ?
#
loop_
_entity_poly.entity_id
_entity_poly.type
_entity_poly.pdbx_seq_one_letter_code
_entity_poly.pdbx_strand_id
1 'polypeptide(L)'
;MMIWVTALPPVGDRSYNACVVLVDRYSKTPMFLPCHKDYTSMDTTIMIWNKSISHTGLFQNIISDRYPKFTSALWKNIHSFFETKLSFSTAYHPQTVSLAE
;
A
#
# COMPACT_ATOMS: atom_id res chain seq x y z
N MET A 1 -7.64 -0.35 1.42
CA MET A 1 -7.10 0.97 1.04
C MET A 1 -5.60 0.94 1.28
N MET A 2 -4.82 1.62 0.45
CA MET A 2 -3.37 1.63 0.53
C MET A 2 -2.82 3.04 0.42
N ILE A 3 -1.95 3.41 1.35
CA ILE A 3 -1.33 4.74 1.41
C ILE A 3 0.16 4.56 1.68
N TRP A 4 0.98 5.35 0.98
CA TRP A 4 2.41 5.41 1.26
C TRP A 4 2.76 6.65 2.10
N VAL A 5 3.27 6.43 3.30
CA VAL A 5 3.81 7.48 4.18
C VAL A 5 5.33 7.52 4.01
N THR A 6 5.84 8.64 3.46
CA THR A 6 7.28 8.91 3.33
C THR A 6 7.74 9.94 4.37
N ALA A 7 9.06 10.17 4.43
CA ALA A 7 9.70 11.19 5.27
C ALA A 7 9.57 10.95 6.79
N LEU A 8 9.48 9.68 7.21
CA LEU A 8 9.61 9.33 8.62
C LEU A 8 11.09 9.41 9.05
N PRO A 9 11.38 9.81 10.30
CA PRO A 9 12.72 9.65 10.84
C PRO A 9 13.12 8.16 10.78
N PRO A 10 14.39 7.83 10.47
CA PRO A 10 14.86 6.45 10.53
C PRO A 10 14.71 5.87 11.94
N VAL A 11 14.04 4.72 12.07
CA VAL A 11 13.78 4.08 13.38
C VAL A 11 14.16 2.58 13.36
N GLY A 12 14.68 2.11 14.51
CA GLY A 12 15.02 0.72 14.78
C GLY A 12 16.32 0.25 14.11
N ASP A 13 16.71 -1.00 14.38
CA ASP A 13 17.97 -1.59 13.89
C ASP A 13 18.10 -1.59 12.37
N ARG A 14 16.96 -1.63 11.67
CA ARG A 14 16.90 -1.61 10.20
C ARG A 14 16.76 -0.21 9.61
N SER A 15 16.65 0.84 10.43
CA SER A 15 16.56 2.24 9.97
C SER A 15 15.46 2.50 8.94
N TYR A 16 14.26 1.95 9.16
CA TYR A 16 13.11 2.19 8.29
C TYR A 16 12.70 3.66 8.33
N ASN A 17 12.40 4.25 7.17
CA ASN A 17 12.13 5.69 7.00
C ASN A 17 10.82 5.96 6.20
N ALA A 18 10.04 4.91 5.96
CA ALA A 18 8.74 4.97 5.31
C ALA A 18 7.82 3.86 5.84
N CYS A 19 6.52 4.00 5.60
CA CYS A 19 5.54 2.99 5.98
C CYS A 19 4.43 2.90 4.92
N VAL A 20 4.05 1.68 4.55
CA VAL A 20 2.81 1.44 3.79
C VAL A 20 1.71 1.11 4.77
N VAL A 21 0.62 1.87 4.71
CA VAL A 21 -0.57 1.61 5.50
C VAL A 21 -1.59 0.90 4.62
N LEU A 22 -1.95 -0.32 5.00
CA LEU A 22 -3.03 -1.08 4.40
C LEU A 22 -4.21 -1.07 5.36
N VAL A 23 -5.37 -0.57 4.93
CA VAL A 23 -6.60 -0.61 5.73
C VAL A 23 -7.60 -1.52 5.05
N ASP A 24 -7.98 -2.60 5.72
CA ASP A 24 -9.16 -3.35 5.29
C ASP A 24 -10.41 -2.54 5.61
N ARG A 25 -11.19 -2.21 4.56
CA ARG A 25 -12.38 -1.36 4.71
C ARG A 25 -13.54 -2.09 5.37
N TYR A 26 -13.53 -3.42 5.39
CA TYR A 26 -14.53 -4.23 6.05
C TYR A 26 -14.27 -4.30 7.55
N SER A 27 -13.12 -4.82 7.97
CA SER A 27 -12.76 -4.92 9.39
C SER A 27 -12.37 -3.59 10.04
N LYS A 28 -12.06 -2.55 9.25
CA LYS A 28 -11.49 -1.27 9.71
C LYS A 28 -10.12 -1.42 10.39
N THR A 29 -9.46 -2.55 10.22
CA THR A 29 -8.17 -2.80 10.84
C THR A 29 -7.04 -2.26 9.95
N PRO A 30 -6.19 -1.35 10.47
CA PRO A 30 -4.99 -0.92 9.78
C PRO A 30 -3.85 -1.93 9.99
N MET A 31 -3.07 -2.13 8.94
CA MET A 31 -1.80 -2.84 8.95
C MET A 31 -0.70 -1.88 8.50
N PHE A 32 0.36 -1.82 9.30
CA PHE A 32 1.52 -0.97 9.06
C PHE A 32 2.69 -1.82 8.57
N LEU A 33 3.19 -1.51 7.38
CA LEU A 33 4.33 -2.20 6.77
C LEU A 33 5.53 -1.25 6.74
N PRO A 34 6.46 -1.35 7.71
CA PRO A 34 7.66 -0.52 7.72
C PRO A 34 8.57 -0.87 6.54
N CYS A 35 9.08 0.15 5.88
CA CYS A 35 9.89 -0.01 4.67
C CYS A 35 10.84 1.18 4.48
N HIS A 36 11.58 1.16 3.37
CA HIS A 36 12.40 2.27 2.98
C HIS A 36 11.77 3.05 1.82
N LYS A 37 11.91 4.37 1.83
CA LYS A 37 11.39 5.28 0.80
C LYS A 37 11.90 4.92 -0.60
N ASP A 38 13.12 4.42 -0.68
CA ASP A 38 13.88 4.04 -1.88
C ASP A 38 13.61 2.61 -2.38
N TYR A 39 12.73 1.84 -1.70
CA TYR A 39 12.28 0.55 -2.23
C TYR A 39 11.75 0.68 -3.65
N THR A 40 12.14 -0.25 -4.53
CA THR A 40 11.61 -0.26 -5.90
C THR A 40 10.11 -0.60 -5.90
N SER A 41 9.45 -0.43 -7.05
CA SER A 41 8.08 -0.91 -7.22
C SER A 41 7.96 -2.41 -7.00
N MET A 42 8.98 -3.19 -7.37
CA MET A 42 9.04 -4.62 -7.18
C MET A 42 9.16 -5.00 -5.69
N ASP A 43 10.13 -4.42 -4.97
CA ASP A 43 10.34 -4.67 -3.54
C ASP A 43 9.07 -4.36 -2.74
N THR A 44 8.47 -3.21 -3.06
CA THR A 44 7.19 -2.76 -2.49
C THR A 44 6.09 -3.78 -2.72
N THR A 45 5.96 -4.28 -3.94
CA THR A 45 4.89 -5.20 -4.31
C THR A 45 5.06 -6.54 -3.60
N ILE A 46 6.28 -7.09 -3.59
CA ILE A 46 6.60 -8.33 -2.89
C ILE A 46 6.29 -8.20 -1.39
N MET A 47 6.71 -7.11 -0.78
CA MET A 47 6.45 -6.83 0.64
C MET A 47 4.95 -6.81 0.94
N ILE A 48 4.18 -6.05 0.16
CA ILE A 48 2.72 -5.92 0.34
C ILE A 48 2.04 -7.26 0.15
N TRP A 49 2.38 -7.99 -0.92
CA TRP A 49 1.76 -9.27 -1.25
C TRP A 49 1.99 -10.32 -0.16
N ASN A 50 3.24 -10.46 0.29
CA ASN A 50 3.61 -11.41 1.33
C ASN A 50 2.88 -11.14 2.67
N LYS A 51 2.71 -9.86 3.02
CA LYS A 51 2.11 -9.46 4.30
C LYS A 51 0.58 -9.36 4.25
N SER A 52 0.03 -8.93 3.12
CA SER A 52 -1.41 -8.84 2.93
C SER A 52 -2.06 -10.21 2.83
N ILE A 53 -1.57 -11.09 1.96
CA ILE A 53 -2.24 -12.37 1.70
C ILE A 53 -2.33 -13.21 2.97
N SER A 54 -1.26 -13.21 3.75
CA SER A 54 -1.22 -13.97 5.00
C SER A 54 -2.22 -13.48 6.05
N HIS A 55 -2.64 -12.22 5.99
CA HIS A 55 -3.51 -11.63 7.01
C HIS A 55 -4.97 -11.46 6.58
N THR A 56 -5.22 -11.01 5.34
CA THR A 56 -6.56 -10.68 4.84
C THR A 56 -7.01 -11.59 3.71
N GLY A 57 -6.13 -12.46 3.19
CA GLY A 57 -6.34 -13.13 1.92
C GLY A 57 -6.22 -12.19 0.73
N LEU A 58 -6.74 -12.60 -0.42
CA LEU A 58 -6.70 -11.81 -1.66
C LEU A 58 -7.69 -10.63 -1.59
N PHE A 59 -7.19 -9.43 -1.85
CA PHE A 59 -8.02 -8.24 -1.96
C PHE A 59 -8.84 -8.25 -3.26
N GLN A 60 -10.17 -8.21 -3.17
CA GLN A 60 -11.00 -8.08 -4.37
C GLN A 60 -10.97 -6.67 -4.96
N ASN A 61 -10.92 -5.64 -4.11
CA ASN A 61 -10.97 -4.24 -4.50
C ASN A 61 -9.91 -3.44 -3.74
N ILE A 62 -9.00 -2.80 -4.47
CA ILE A 62 -7.93 -1.97 -3.90
C ILE A 62 -8.15 -0.53 -4.30
N ILE A 63 -8.07 0.35 -3.30
CA ILE A 63 -7.99 1.80 -3.49
C ILE A 63 -6.60 2.21 -3.03
N SER A 64 -5.76 2.66 -3.95
CA SER A 64 -4.43 3.20 -3.63
C SER A 64 -4.36 4.69 -3.95
N ASP A 65 -3.44 5.40 -3.32
CA ASP A 65 -3.03 6.72 -3.81
C ASP A 65 -2.32 6.61 -5.19
N ARG A 66 -2.01 7.75 -5.80
CA ARG A 66 -1.33 7.83 -7.10
C ARG A 66 0.20 7.80 -6.98
N TYR A 67 0.74 7.23 -5.91
CA TYR A 67 2.19 7.15 -5.75
C TYR A 67 2.81 6.33 -6.90
N PRO A 68 3.98 6.74 -7.46
CA PRO A 68 4.54 6.12 -8.67
C PRO A 68 4.68 4.59 -8.61
N LYS A 69 4.92 4.06 -7.40
CA LYS A 69 5.04 2.62 -7.14
C LYS A 69 3.71 1.88 -7.41
N PHE A 70 2.57 2.45 -7.03
CA PHE A 70 1.24 1.88 -7.25
C PHE A 70 0.67 2.18 -8.65
N THR A 71 1.29 3.08 -9.43
CA THR A 71 0.92 3.29 -10.83
C THR A 71 1.79 2.50 -11.82
N SER A 72 2.78 1.76 -11.32
CA SER A 72 3.74 1.01 -12.13
C SER A 72 3.08 -0.11 -12.97
N ALA A 73 3.70 -0.46 -14.10
CA ALA A 73 3.22 -1.56 -14.95
C ALA A 73 3.19 -2.89 -14.20
N LEU A 74 4.20 -3.14 -13.36
CA LEU A 74 4.27 -4.33 -12.50
C LEU A 74 3.04 -4.43 -11.59
N TRP A 75 2.66 -3.34 -10.93
CA TRP A 75 1.51 -3.30 -10.04
C TRP A 75 0.20 -3.57 -10.81
N LYS A 76 0.01 -2.91 -11.96
CA LYS A 76 -1.16 -3.14 -12.82
C LYS A 76 -1.26 -4.59 -13.32
N ASN A 77 -0.14 -5.16 -13.75
CA ASN A 77 -0.09 -6.53 -14.26
C ASN A 77 -0.44 -7.55 -13.18
N ILE A 78 0.06 -7.37 -11.96
CA ILE A 78 -0.28 -8.24 -10.83
C ILE A 78 -1.77 -8.14 -10.51
N HIS A 79 -2.34 -6.94 -10.47
CA HIS A 79 -3.76 -6.79 -10.22
C HIS A 79 -4.64 -7.38 -11.32
N SER A 80 -4.20 -7.30 -12.57
CA SER A 80 -4.87 -7.95 -13.69
C SER A 80 -4.79 -9.47 -13.62
N PHE A 81 -3.65 -10.03 -13.18
CA PHE A 81 -3.46 -11.47 -13.05
C PHE A 81 -4.35 -12.08 -11.96
N PHE A 82 -4.51 -11.37 -10.84
CA PHE A 82 -5.36 -11.82 -9.73
C PHE A 82 -6.82 -11.35 -9.86
N GLU A 83 -7.21 -10.76 -11.01
CA GLU A 83 -8.56 -10.24 -11.28
C GLU A 83 -9.07 -9.25 -10.22
N THR A 84 -8.15 -8.52 -9.60
CA THR A 84 -8.46 -7.56 -8.54
C THR A 84 -8.73 -6.18 -9.13
N LYS A 85 -9.77 -5.50 -8.66
CA LYS A 85 -10.12 -4.17 -9.15
C LYS A 85 -9.23 -3.13 -8.48
N LEU A 86 -8.33 -2.54 -9.26
CA LEU A 86 -7.49 -1.43 -8.81
C LEU A 86 -8.16 -0.09 -9.13
N SER A 87 -8.35 0.75 -8.11
CA SER A 87 -8.85 2.12 -8.21
C SER A 87 -7.84 3.08 -7.58
N PHE A 88 -7.65 4.24 -8.19
CA PHE A 88 -6.76 5.27 -7.68
C PHE A 88 -7.58 6.41 -7.06
N SER A 89 -7.21 6.85 -5.85
CA SER A 89 -7.81 8.06 -5.28
C SER A 89 -7.44 9.29 -6.13
N THR A 90 -8.33 10.28 -6.13
CA THR A 90 -8.02 11.60 -6.71
C THR A 90 -7.04 12.30 -5.79
N ALA A 91 -5.95 12.80 -6.36
CA ALA A 91 -4.87 13.43 -5.60
C ALA A 91 -5.39 14.63 -4.78
N TYR A 92 -4.82 14.85 -3.60
CA TYR A 92 -5.04 16.03 -2.74
C TYR A 92 -6.44 16.21 -2.12
N HIS A 93 -7.11 15.14 -1.71
CA HIS A 93 -8.20 15.26 -0.74
C HIS A 93 -8.09 14.26 0.40
N PRO A 94 -7.70 14.70 1.63
CA PRO A 94 -7.71 13.85 2.83
C PRO A 94 -9.10 13.23 3.11
N GLN A 95 -10.18 13.81 2.57
CA GLN A 95 -11.54 13.30 2.77
C GLN A 95 -11.83 11.94 2.09
N THR A 96 -11.11 11.53 1.04
CA THR A 96 -11.30 10.17 0.48
C THR A 96 -10.60 9.11 1.33
N VAL A 97 -9.78 9.54 2.30
CA VAL A 97 -8.86 8.74 3.11
C VAL A 97 -9.27 8.71 4.59
N SER A 98 -10.52 9.06 4.92
CA SER A 98 -11.03 9.20 6.29
C SER A 98 -11.07 7.92 7.14
N LEU A 99 -10.64 6.77 6.61
CA LEU A 99 -10.50 5.52 7.35
C LEU A 99 -9.07 5.26 7.83
N ALA A 100 -8.11 6.08 7.41
CA ALA A 100 -6.69 5.94 7.75
C ALA A 100 -6.10 7.19 8.41
N GLU A 101 -6.88 8.28 8.51
CA GLU A 101 -6.57 9.46 9.32
C GLU A 101 -7.08 9.32 10.75
#